data_AF-X0T8U4-F1
#
_entry.id   AF-X0T8U4-F1
#
_cell.length_a   1.000
_cell.length_b   1.000
_cell.length_c   1.000
_cell.angle_alpha   90.00
_cell.angle_beta   90.00
_cell.angle_gamma   90.00
#
_symmetry.space_group_name_H-M   'P 1'
#
loop_
_entity.id
_entity.type
_entity.pdbx_description
1 polymer ?
#
loop_
_entity_poly.entity_id
_entity_poly.type
_entity_poly.pdbx_seq_one_letter_code
_entity_poly.pdbx_strand_id
1 'polypeptide(L)'
;MITDKKKKFLGIVFSAIGGILGVLGHSLLFIMYYEPYQAAMLAPPPAGVGTDAIIVAFLPVIADFGIISGIMYLLASMGFYYETDWAFPTALIANIFALLAGLRAN
;
A
#
# COMPACT_ATOMS: atom_id res chain seq x y z
N MET A 1 -18.43 12.36 -14.26
CA MET A 1 -17.66 13.51 -14.77
C MET A 1 -17.38 14.44 -13.59
N ILE A 2 -16.12 14.68 -13.23
CA ILE A 2 -15.75 15.55 -12.09
C ILE A 2 -15.74 16.99 -12.60
N THR A 3 -16.85 17.69 -12.41
CA THR A 3 -17.10 19.01 -13.04
C THR A 3 -16.48 20.19 -12.29
N ASP A 4 -15.87 19.96 -11.12
CA ASP A 4 -15.40 21.01 -10.21
C ASP A 4 -13.87 21.02 -10.12
N LYS A 5 -13.25 22.14 -10.52
CA LYS A 5 -11.78 22.36 -10.47
C LYS A 5 -11.18 22.12 -9.09
N LYS A 6 -11.89 22.45 -8.00
CA LYS A 6 -11.39 22.22 -6.64
C LYS A 6 -11.35 20.73 -6.30
N LYS A 7 -12.40 20.00 -6.66
CA LYS A 7 -12.48 18.54 -6.46
C LYS A 7 -11.43 17.80 -7.27
N LYS A 8 -11.15 18.27 -8.50
CA LYS A 8 -10.06 17.77 -9.35
C LYS A 8 -8.71 17.95 -8.66
N PHE A 9 -8.42 19.16 -8.19
CA PHE A 9 -7.15 19.45 -7.51
C PHE A 9 -6.97 18.60 -6.24
N LEU A 10 -8.02 18.46 -5.43
CA LEU A 10 -8.02 17.58 -4.26
C LEU A 10 -7.74 16.13 -4.64
N GLY A 11 -8.39 15.60 -5.68
CA GLY A 11 -8.15 14.23 -6.17
C GLY A 11 -6.70 13.99 -6.60
N ILE A 12 -6.11 14.94 -7.32
CA ILE A 12 -4.69 14.88 -7.74
C ILE A 12 -3.79 14.86 -6.51
N VAL A 13 -3.98 15.79 -5.57
CA VAL A 13 -3.12 15.95 -4.39
C VAL A 13 -3.21 14.72 -3.48
N PHE A 14 -4.42 14.26 -3.15
CA PHE A 14 -4.59 13.09 -2.28
C PHE A 14 -4.03 11.82 -2.92
N SER A 15 -4.26 11.63 -4.22
CA SER A 15 -3.73 10.46 -4.93
C SER A 15 -2.21 10.54 -5.09
N ALA A 16 -1.63 11.73 -5.27
CA ALA A 16 -0.17 11.88 -5.29
C ALA A 16 0.45 11.55 -3.93
N ILE A 17 -0.11 12.09 -2.83
CA ILE A 17 0.36 11.81 -1.47
C ILE A 17 0.21 10.33 -1.15
N GLY A 18 -0.97 9.74 -1.41
CA GLY A 18 -1.22 8.31 -1.22
C GLY A 18 -0.28 7.44 -2.04
N GLY A 19 0.05 7.86 -3.26
CA GLY A 19 1.01 7.17 -4.11
C GLY A 19 2.43 7.17 -3.55
N ILE A 20 2.90 8.34 -3.11
CA ILE A 20 4.23 8.48 -2.49
C ILE A 20 4.32 7.67 -1.20
N LEU A 21 3.31 7.77 -0.31
CA LEU A 21 3.26 7.01 0.94
C LEU A 21 3.13 5.50 0.69
N GLY A 22 2.34 5.09 -0.31
CA GLY A 22 2.19 3.68 -0.68
C GLY A 22 3.52 3.08 -1.12
N VAL A 23 4.23 3.73 -2.05
CA VAL A 23 5.50 3.21 -2.58
C VAL A 23 6.65 3.39 -1.58
N LEU A 24 6.96 4.62 -1.18
CA LEU A 24 8.11 4.90 -0.32
C LEU A 24 7.86 4.43 1.11
N GLY A 25 6.66 4.67 1.65
CA GLY A 25 6.33 4.26 3.01
C GLY A 25 6.42 2.75 3.19
N HIS A 26 5.80 1.94 2.31
CA HIS A 26 5.90 0.49 2.43
C HIS A 26 7.31 -0.03 2.16
N SER A 27 8.03 0.53 1.18
CA SER A 27 9.41 0.11 0.91
C SER A 27 10.34 0.36 2.10
N LEU A 28 10.25 1.55 2.72
CA LEU A 28 11.07 1.90 3.88
C LEU A 28 10.69 1.10 5.11
N LEU A 29 9.40 0.92 5.38
CA LEU A 29 8.92 0.10 6.50
C LEU A 29 9.36 -1.36 6.32
N PHE A 30 9.29 -1.89 5.10
CA PHE A 30 9.75 -3.25 4.81
C PHE A 30 11.26 -3.38 5.09
N ILE A 31 12.10 -2.50 4.53
CA ILE A 31 13.55 -2.56 4.74
C ILE A 31 13.91 -2.39 6.22
N MET A 32 13.23 -1.49 6.94
CA MET A 32 13.55 -1.18 8.33
C MET A 32 13.13 -2.29 9.31
N TYR A 33 11.99 -2.93 9.07
CA TYR A 33 11.38 -3.83 10.05
C TYR A 33 11.49 -5.31 9.67
N TYR A 34 11.65 -5.66 8.39
CA TYR A 34 11.63 -7.06 7.94
C TYR A 34 12.71 -7.94 8.60
N GLU A 35 13.98 -7.52 8.55
CA GLU A 35 15.09 -8.26 9.16
C GLU A 35 14.96 -8.36 10.69
N PRO A 36 14.64 -7.27 11.44
CA PRO A 36 14.33 -7.36 12.86
C PRO A 36 13.18 -8.32 13.21
N TYR A 37 12.10 -8.34 12.40
CA TYR A 37 10.98 -9.26 12.61
C TYR A 37 11.39 -10.71 12.40
N GLN A 38 12.21 -10.99 11.39
CA GLN A 38 12.76 -12.33 11.19
C GLN A 38 13.68 -12.77 12.34
N ALA A 39 14.57 -11.88 12.79
CA ALA A 39 15.49 -12.16 13.89
C ALA A 39 14.76 -12.39 15.22
N ALA A 40 13.69 -11.63 15.48
CA ALA A 40 12.87 -11.78 16.69
C ALA A 40 12.11 -13.12 16.73
N MET A 41 11.68 -13.65 15.57
CA MET A 41 10.97 -14.93 15.50
C MET A 41 11.90 -16.15 15.62
N LEU A 42 13.15 -16.02 15.16
CA LEU A 42 14.18 -17.05 15.31
C LEU A 42 14.75 -17.13 16.73
N ALA A 43 14.46 -16.16 17.59
CA ALA A 43 14.81 -16.19 19.01
C ALA A 43 13.76 -16.99 19.82
N PRO A 44 14.17 -17.90 20.73
CA PRO A 44 13.23 -18.76 21.47
C PRO A 44 12.37 -17.97 22.49
N PRO A 45 11.11 -18.38 22.78
CA PRO A 45 10.49 -19.69 22.51
C PRO A 45 9.74 -19.76 21.17
N PRO A 46 9.51 -20.97 20.64
CA PRO A 46 9.08 -21.17 19.26
C PRO A 46 7.64 -20.68 19.08
N ALA A 47 7.46 -19.61 18.32
CA ALA A 47 6.20 -19.43 17.62
C ALA A 47 6.00 -20.70 16.77
N GLY A 48 4.87 -21.40 16.94
CA GLY A 48 4.68 -22.77 16.49
C GLY A 48 4.98 -23.05 15.01
N VAL A 49 5.04 -24.34 14.68
CA VAL A 49 5.30 -24.85 13.31
C VAL A 49 4.39 -24.13 12.30
N GLY A 50 4.99 -23.41 11.35
CA GLY A 50 4.28 -22.66 10.30
C GLY A 50 4.31 -21.14 10.45
N THR A 51 4.76 -20.61 11.58
CA THR A 51 4.87 -19.15 11.79
C THR A 51 5.96 -18.51 10.91
N ASP A 52 7.01 -19.27 10.61
CA ASP A 52 8.15 -18.86 9.78
C ASP A 52 7.69 -18.55 8.34
N ALA A 53 6.75 -19.33 7.81
CA ALA A 53 6.21 -19.12 6.46
C ALA A 53 5.36 -17.84 6.37
N ILE A 54 4.67 -17.46 7.45
CA ILE A 54 3.87 -16.23 7.49
C ILE A 54 4.80 -15.01 7.45
N ILE A 55 5.90 -15.01 8.19
CA ILE A 55 6.82 -13.85 8.17
C ILE A 55 7.67 -13.81 6.91
N VAL A 56 8.17 -14.96 6.45
CA VAL A 56 9.07 -15.00 5.30
C VAL A 56 8.31 -14.84 3.98
N ALA A 57 7.07 -15.34 3.86
CA ALA A 57 6.31 -15.29 2.61
C ALA A 57 5.10 -14.34 2.65
N PHE A 58 4.31 -14.32 3.72
CA PHE A 58 3.08 -13.54 3.76
C PHE A 58 3.31 -12.04 4.02
N LEU A 59 4.25 -11.68 4.91
CA LEU A 59 4.61 -10.28 5.18
C LEU A 59 5.12 -9.52 3.94
N PRO A 60 6.04 -10.09 3.12
CA PRO A 60 6.46 -9.46 1.87
C PRO A 60 5.32 -9.29 0.87
N VAL A 61 4.46 -10.31 0.72
CA VAL A 61 3.31 -10.25 -0.19
C VAL A 61 2.33 -9.14 0.23
N ILE A 62 2.11 -8.94 1.53
CA ILE A 62 1.31 -7.82 2.05
C ILE A 62 1.97 -6.47 1.76
N ALA A 63 3.29 -6.37 1.97
CA ALA A 63 4.04 -5.15 1.65
C ALA A 63 3.97 -4.81 0.15
N ASP A 64 4.03 -5.81 -0.72
CA ASP A 64 3.88 -5.66 -2.17
C ASP A 64 2.49 -5.09 -2.54
N PHE A 65 1.42 -5.54 -1.89
CA PHE A 65 0.10 -4.92 -2.07
C PHE A 65 0.08 -3.44 -1.67
N GLY A 66 0.86 -3.05 -0.66
CA GLY A 66 1.07 -1.65 -0.28
C GLY A 66 1.74 -0.84 -1.39
N ILE A 67 2.79 -1.38 -2.01
CA ILE A 67 3.49 -0.75 -3.14
C ILE A 67 2.57 -0.66 -4.37
N ILE A 68 1.84 -1.75 -4.68
CA ILE A 68 0.85 -1.78 -5.77
C ILE A 68 -0.22 -0.71 -5.55
N SER A 69 -0.74 -0.57 -4.33
CA SER A 69 -1.70 0.48 -4.00
C SER A 69 -1.13 1.88 -4.29
N GLY A 70 0.15 2.10 -3.95
CA GLY A 70 0.85 3.35 -4.23
C GLY A 70 0.94 3.66 -5.73
N ILE A 71 1.29 2.66 -6.54
CA ILE A 71 1.31 2.79 -8.01
C ILE A 71 -0.08 3.11 -8.55
N MET A 72 -1.13 2.46 -8.03
CA MET A 72 -2.51 2.73 -8.45
C MET A 72 -2.96 4.14 -8.07
N TYR A 73 -2.58 4.66 -6.91
CA TYR A 73 -2.83 6.06 -6.56
C TYR A 73 -2.08 7.04 -7.48
N LEU A 74 -0.84 6.75 -7.87
CA LEU A 74 -0.13 7.58 -8.86
C LEU A 74 -0.84 7.57 -10.23
N LEU A 75 -1.28 6.40 -10.68
CA LEU A 75 -2.09 6.26 -11.90
C LEU A 75 -3.41 7.02 -11.79
N ALA A 76 -4.10 6.95 -10.65
CA ALA A 76 -5.32 7.71 -10.41
C ALA A 76 -5.06 9.23 -10.40
N SER A 77 -3.93 9.68 -9.85
CA SER A 77 -3.52 11.10 -9.89
C SER A 77 -3.36 11.59 -11.33
N MET A 78 -2.72 10.80 -12.19
CA MET A 78 -2.65 11.09 -13.63
C MET A 78 -4.03 11.06 -14.29
N GLY A 79 -4.87 10.07 -13.95
CA GLY A 79 -6.23 9.97 -14.44
C GLY A 79 -7.08 11.20 -14.08
N PHE A 80 -6.93 11.75 -12.87
CA PHE A 80 -7.58 12.99 -12.43
C PHE A 80 -7.02 14.20 -13.16
N TYR A 81 -5.74 14.22 -13.50
CA TYR A 81 -5.14 15.30 -14.29
C TYR A 81 -5.73 15.36 -15.71
N TYR A 82 -5.81 14.20 -16.39
CA TYR A 82 -6.33 14.04 -17.75
C TYR A 82 -7.87 13.95 -17.83
N GLU A 83 -8.58 14.08 -16.71
CA GLU A 83 -10.06 14.08 -16.64
C GLU A 83 -10.70 12.79 -17.17
N THR A 84 -10.01 11.68 -16.97
CA THR A 84 -10.50 10.36 -17.36
C THR A 84 -11.54 9.83 -16.37
N ASP A 85 -12.49 9.06 -16.87
CA ASP A 85 -13.56 8.41 -16.12
C ASP A 85 -13.06 7.27 -15.22
N TRP A 86 -11.95 6.61 -15.58
CA TRP A 86 -11.34 5.54 -14.80
C TRP A 86 -10.53 6.02 -13.57
N ALA A 87 -10.24 7.31 -13.45
CA ALA A 87 -9.44 7.84 -12.34
C ALA A 87 -10.03 7.53 -10.95
N PHE A 88 -11.33 7.75 -10.80
CA PHE A 88 -12.05 7.52 -9.55
C PHE A 88 -12.14 6.03 -9.16
N PRO A 89 -12.54 5.10 -10.04
CA PRO A 89 -12.52 3.67 -9.70
C PRO A 89 -11.11 3.16 -9.43
N THR A 90 -10.06 3.65 -10.12
CA THR A 90 -8.68 3.27 -9.81
C THR A 90 -8.27 3.71 -8.40
N ALA A 91 -8.64 4.93 -7.97
CA ALA A 91 -8.39 5.38 -6.60
C ALA A 91 -9.15 4.55 -5.56
N LEU A 92 -10.37 4.10 -5.87
CA LEU A 92 -11.14 3.20 -5.00
C LEU A 92 -10.48 1.83 -4.86
N ILE A 93 -10.01 1.25 -5.96
CA ILE A 93 -9.29 -0.02 -5.93
C ILE A 93 -7.96 0.13 -5.16
N ALA A 94 -7.26 1.24 -5.35
CA ALA A 94 -6.08 1.57 -4.57
C ALA A 94 -6.36 1.61 -3.06
N ASN A 95 -7.48 2.21 -2.63
CA ASN A 95 -7.90 2.18 -1.21
C ASN A 95 -8.05 0.75 -0.68
N ILE A 96 -8.63 -0.17 -1.46
CA ILE A 96 -8.83 -1.57 -1.04
C ILE A 96 -7.48 -2.25 -0.83
N PHE A 97 -6.55 -2.10 -1.77
CA PHE A 97 -5.19 -2.66 -1.63
C PHE A 97 -4.41 -2.02 -0.49
N ALA A 98 -4.55 -0.71 -0.27
CA ALA A 98 -3.90 -0.03 0.85
C ALA A 98 -4.44 -0.52 2.20
N LEU A 99 -5.76 -0.75 2.31
CA LEU A 99 -6.37 -1.34 3.50
C LEU A 99 -5.94 -2.78 3.73
N LEU A 100 -5.80 -3.58 2.66
CA LEU A 100 -5.28 -4.93 2.73
C LEU A 100 -3.83 -4.95 3.21
N ALA A 101 -3.00 -4.04 2.73
CA ALA A 101 -1.61 -3.89 3.16
C ALA A 101 -1.48 -3.48 4.63
N GLY A 102 -2.43 -2.65 5.11
CA GLY A 102 -2.52 -2.24 6.52
C GLY A 102 -3.28 -3.22 7.41
N LEU A 103 -3.78 -4.34 6.87
CA LEU A 103 -4.60 -5.29 7.62
C LEU A 103 -3.74 -6.01 8.67
N ARG A 104 -3.89 -5.58 9.91
CA ARG A 104 -3.33 -6.26 11.08
C ARG A 104 -4.18 -7.50 11.38
N ALA A 105 -3.65 -8.68 11.08
CA ALA A 105 -4.20 -9.93 11.61
C ALA A 105 -4.04 -9.91 13.14
N ASN A 106 -5.17 -9.88 13.86
CA ASN A 106 -5.24 -9.96 15.32
C ASN A 106 -5.98 -11.23 15.71
#